data_AF-A0A2T7LCE5-F1
#
_entry.id   AF-A0A2T7LCE5-F1
#
_cell.length_a   1.000
_cell.length_b   1.000
_cell.length_c   1.000
_cell.angle_alpha   90.00
_cell.angle_beta   90.00
_cell.angle_gamma   90.00
#
_symmetry.space_group_name_H-M   'P 1'
#
loop_
_entity.id
_entity.type
_entity.pdbx_description
1 polymer ?
#
loop_
_entity_poly.entity_id
_entity_poly.type
_entity_poly.pdbx_seq_one_letter_code
_entity_poly.pdbx_strand_id
1 'polypeptide(L)'
;MTTAKRTQRRAQPIAGTRPTVRLDEQFARDLAILMQTGDDLTTAMRTAVGIVADMYRTAWHHGSTPVGTAPTLKAYKFVEAPPVPGPPTLPTVTHEGPTWTPSSRQTSPDDARRQQWPSRPPQQQPAGRTFARP
;
A
#
# COMPACT_ATOMS: atom_id res chain seq x y z
N MET A 1 38.05 15.42 -48.69
CA MET A 1 36.68 14.89 -48.52
C MET A 1 36.59 14.19 -47.18
N THR A 2 36.03 14.85 -46.17
CA THR A 2 35.85 14.31 -44.81
C THR A 2 34.43 13.76 -44.70
N THR A 3 34.29 12.43 -44.66
CA THR A 3 33.02 11.75 -44.42
C THR A 3 32.53 12.02 -43.00
N ALA A 4 31.41 12.73 -42.87
CA ALA A 4 30.74 12.96 -41.59
C ALA A 4 30.23 11.64 -41.00
N LYS A 5 30.76 11.28 -39.83
CA LYS A 5 30.34 10.11 -39.05
C LYS A 5 28.92 10.36 -38.55
N ARG A 6 27.92 9.75 -39.20
CA ARG A 6 26.50 9.79 -38.79
C ARG A 6 26.38 9.32 -37.34
N THR A 7 26.17 10.25 -36.42
CA THR A 7 25.80 9.96 -35.03
C THR A 7 24.44 9.26 -35.07
N GLN A 8 24.43 7.94 -34.95
CA GLN A 8 23.21 7.16 -34.76
C GLN A 8 22.51 7.69 -33.49
N ARG A 9 21.42 8.43 -33.68
CA ARG A 9 20.50 8.81 -32.60
C ARG A 9 19.98 7.50 -32.00
N ARG A 10 20.39 7.18 -30.77
CA ARG A 10 19.91 5.97 -30.08
C ARG A 10 18.38 6.07 -29.97
N ALA A 11 17.69 5.10 -30.55
CA ALA A 11 16.24 5.02 -30.49
C ALA A 11 15.80 4.84 -29.03
N GLN A 12 14.69 5.49 -28.66
CA GLN A 12 14.10 5.28 -27.35
C GLN A 12 13.58 3.84 -27.24
N PRO A 13 13.74 3.18 -26.09
CA PRO A 13 13.20 1.84 -25.89
C PRO A 13 11.67 1.87 -25.99
N ILE A 14 11.10 0.92 -26.74
CA ILE A 14 9.66 0.78 -26.93
C ILE A 14 9.09 -0.11 -25.82
N ALA A 15 7.94 0.25 -25.26
CA ALA A 15 7.31 -0.56 -24.21
C ALA A 15 7.04 -1.99 -24.68
N GLY A 16 7.24 -2.97 -23.80
CA GLY A 16 7.10 -4.40 -24.13
C GLY A 16 8.31 -5.00 -24.86
N THR A 17 9.28 -4.20 -25.28
CA THR A 17 10.56 -4.75 -25.76
C THR A 17 11.44 -5.21 -24.60
N ARG A 18 12.32 -6.18 -24.87
CA ARG A 18 13.29 -6.69 -23.90
C ARG A 18 14.67 -6.09 -24.20
N PRO A 19 15.03 -4.94 -23.61
CA PRO A 19 16.37 -4.39 -23.76
C PRO A 19 17.40 -5.27 -23.06
N THR A 20 18.57 -5.42 -23.68
CA THR A 20 19.72 -6.11 -23.08
C THR A 20 20.70 -5.06 -22.57
N VAL A 21 21.06 -5.15 -21.29
CA VAL A 21 22.07 -4.29 -20.66
C VAL A 21 23.24 -5.16 -20.23
N ARG A 22 24.47 -4.71 -20.52
CA ARG A 22 25.67 -5.38 -20.03
C ARG A 22 25.89 -4.99 -18.57
N LEU A 23 26.08 -5.99 -17.72
CA LEU A 23 26.45 -5.79 -16.32
C LEU A 23 27.97 -5.77 -16.23
N ASP A 24 28.53 -4.61 -15.94
CA ASP A 24 29.90 -4.55 -15.44
C ASP A 24 29.92 -4.86 -13.94
N GLU A 25 31.13 -5.06 -13.39
CA GLU A 25 31.32 -5.46 -12.01
C GLU A 25 30.75 -4.43 -11.02
N GLN A 26 30.92 -3.14 -11.29
CA GLN A 26 30.41 -2.09 -10.42
C GLN A 26 28.88 -2.07 -10.45
N PHE A 27 28.29 -2.15 -11.64
CA PHE A 27 26.85 -2.15 -11.80
C PHE A 27 26.20 -3.39 -11.15
N ALA A 28 26.87 -4.55 -11.20
CA ALA A 28 26.43 -5.74 -10.49
C ALA A 28 26.45 -5.55 -8.97
N ARG A 29 27.48 -4.89 -8.42
CA ARG A 29 27.55 -4.56 -6.98
C ARG A 29 26.44 -3.60 -6.56
N ASP A 30 26.20 -2.56 -7.35
CA ASP A 30 25.16 -1.57 -7.03
C ASP A 30 23.75 -2.19 -7.07
N LEU A 31 23.50 -3.06 -8.05
CA LEU A 31 22.25 -3.83 -8.12
C LEU A 31 22.09 -4.78 -6.93
N ALA A 32 23.18 -5.42 -6.49
CA ALA A 32 23.13 -6.31 -5.33
C ALA A 32 22.71 -5.56 -4.05
N ILE A 33 23.12 -4.29 -3.87
CA ILE A 33 22.66 -3.45 -2.75
C ILE A 33 21.14 -3.27 -2.80
N LEU A 34 20.59 -2.97 -3.98
CA LEU A 34 19.14 -2.83 -4.13
C LEU A 34 18.41 -4.14 -3.85
N MET A 35 18.97 -5.28 -4.26
CA MET A 35 18.35 -6.60 -4.04
C MET A 35 18.44 -7.09 -2.58
N GLN A 36 19.25 -6.46 -1.72
CA GLN A 36 19.28 -6.80 -0.28
C GLN A 36 17.94 -6.52 0.42
N THR A 37 17.05 -5.74 -0.17
CA THR A 37 15.69 -5.50 0.32
C THR A 37 14.75 -6.69 0.09
N GLY A 38 15.19 -7.73 -0.64
CA GLY A 38 14.38 -8.89 -1.01
C GLY A 38 13.78 -8.80 -2.42
N ASP A 39 14.08 -7.75 -3.18
CA ASP A 39 13.60 -7.57 -4.54
C ASP A 39 14.37 -8.40 -5.56
N ASP A 40 13.68 -8.82 -6.63
CA ASP A 40 14.32 -9.44 -7.79
C ASP A 40 15.04 -8.39 -8.67
N LEU A 41 15.91 -8.87 -9.56
CA LEU A 41 16.71 -8.03 -10.46
C LEU A 41 15.87 -7.08 -11.33
N THR A 42 14.72 -7.54 -11.84
CA THR A 42 13.84 -6.72 -12.70
C THR A 42 13.18 -5.62 -11.88
N THR A 43 12.73 -5.96 -10.69
CA THR A 43 12.13 -5.03 -9.74
C THR A 43 13.16 -3.99 -9.30
N ALA A 44 14.37 -4.41 -8.91
CA ALA A 44 15.47 -3.51 -8.59
C ALA A 44 15.82 -2.56 -9.74
N MET A 45 15.93 -3.06 -10.98
CA MET A 45 16.18 -2.21 -12.16
C MET A 45 15.05 -1.21 -12.42
N ARG A 46 13.78 -1.64 -12.31
CA ARG A 46 12.62 -0.76 -12.48
C ARG A 46 12.61 0.35 -11.43
N THR A 47 12.90 0.00 -10.17
CA THR A 47 13.00 0.96 -9.07
C THR A 47 14.11 1.97 -9.31
N ALA A 48 15.32 1.51 -9.67
CA ALA A 48 16.45 2.38 -9.96
C ALA A 48 16.16 3.39 -11.09
N VAL A 49 15.64 2.89 -12.23
CA VAL A 49 15.26 3.74 -13.36
C VAL A 49 14.12 4.69 -12.98
N GLY A 50 13.14 4.22 -12.19
CA GLY A 50 12.04 5.03 -11.69
C GLY A 50 12.52 6.22 -10.86
N ILE A 51 13.40 5.99 -9.88
CA ILE A 51 13.98 7.03 -9.00
C ILE A 51 14.73 8.08 -9.83
N VAL A 52 15.61 7.64 -10.74
CA VAL A 52 16.39 8.57 -11.56
C VAL A 52 15.49 9.37 -12.51
N ALA A 53 14.52 8.73 -13.15
CA ALA A 53 13.58 9.41 -14.03
C ALA A 53 12.72 10.43 -13.28
N ASP A 54 12.29 10.12 -12.05
CA ASP A 54 11.51 11.03 -11.21
C ASP A 54 12.32 12.25 -10.78
N MET A 55 13.60 12.04 -10.42
CA MET A 55 14.55 13.13 -10.16
C MET A 55 14.67 14.07 -11.37
N TYR A 56 14.77 13.52 -12.59
CA TYR A 56 14.87 14.33 -13.83
C TYR A 56 13.59 15.11 -14.09
N ARG A 57 12.43 14.47 -13.97
CA ARG A 57 11.12 15.13 -14.13
C ARG A 57 10.95 16.27 -13.12
N THR A 58 11.30 16.02 -11.86
CA THR A 58 11.22 17.00 -10.77
C THR A 58 12.15 18.20 -11.04
N ALA A 59 13.41 17.94 -11.40
CA ALA A 59 14.38 18.99 -11.69
C ALA A 59 13.94 19.90 -12.85
N TRP A 60 13.39 19.31 -13.92
CA TRP A 60 12.88 20.06 -15.07
C TRP A 60 11.58 20.80 -14.75
N HIS A 61 10.68 20.16 -14.00
CA HIS A 61 9.41 20.75 -13.60
C HIS A 61 9.61 22.03 -12.76
N HIS A 62 10.56 22.01 -11.83
CA HIS A 62 10.89 23.17 -11.00
C HIS A 62 11.92 24.13 -11.63
N GLY A 63 12.34 23.88 -12.88
CA GLY A 63 13.32 24.73 -13.58
C GLY A 63 14.71 24.77 -12.95
N SER A 64 15.05 23.79 -12.09
CA SER A 64 16.39 23.67 -11.49
C SER A 64 17.45 23.36 -12.54
N THR A 65 17.06 22.66 -13.61
CA THR A 65 17.85 22.51 -14.83
C THR A 65 16.94 22.64 -16.07
N PRO A 66 17.47 23.08 -17.22
CA PRO A 66 16.71 23.09 -18.47
C PRO A 66 16.28 21.68 -18.90
N VAL A 67 15.14 21.58 -19.57
CA VAL A 67 14.63 20.32 -20.13
C VAL A 67 15.66 19.70 -21.07
N GLY A 68 15.93 18.40 -20.91
CA GLY A 68 16.93 17.66 -21.67
C GLY A 68 18.34 17.73 -21.10
N THR A 69 18.57 18.53 -20.05
CA THR A 69 19.86 18.58 -19.34
C THR A 69 19.82 17.67 -18.11
N ALA A 70 20.83 16.82 -17.96
CA ALA A 70 20.96 15.93 -16.80
C ALA A 70 21.18 16.75 -15.51
N PRO A 71 20.32 16.61 -14.49
CA PRO A 71 20.53 17.25 -13.20
C PRO A 71 21.64 16.56 -12.39
N THR A 72 22.31 17.32 -11.54
CA THR A 72 23.27 16.81 -10.55
C THR A 72 22.59 16.68 -9.19
N LEU A 73 22.58 15.47 -8.63
CA LEU A 73 22.07 15.23 -7.28
C LEU A 73 23.04 15.82 -6.24
N LYS A 74 22.58 16.81 -5.46
CA LYS A 74 23.38 17.44 -4.40
C LYS A 74 23.27 16.73 -3.05
N ALA A 75 22.06 16.32 -2.68
CA ALA A 75 21.77 15.68 -1.41
C ALA A 75 20.50 14.84 -1.51
N TYR A 76 20.42 13.79 -0.69
CA TYR A 76 19.21 13.01 -0.44
C TYR A 76 18.75 13.23 1.00
N LYS A 77 17.43 13.16 1.23
CA LYS A 77 16.84 13.12 2.56
C LYS A 77 16.16 11.76 2.71
N PHE A 78 16.41 11.09 3.82
CA PHE A 78 15.69 9.86 4.16
C PHE A 78 14.57 10.17 5.13
N VAL A 79 13.45 9.49 4.93
CA VAL A 79 12.44 9.37 5.98
C VAL A 79 12.89 8.20 6.84
N GLU A 80 13.07 8.45 8.13
CA GLU A 80 13.37 7.39 9.08
C GLU A 80 12.18 6.41 9.10
N ALA A 81 12.45 5.12 8.92
CA ALA A 81 11.43 4.12 9.09
C ALA A 81 10.92 4.21 10.55
N PRO A 82 9.60 4.19 10.80
CA PRO A 82 9.10 4.19 12.16
C PRO A 82 9.78 3.06 12.95
N PRO A 83 10.28 3.33 14.17
CA PRO A 83 10.89 2.29 14.97
C PRO A 83 9.80 1.25 15.31
N VAL A 84 9.94 0.08 14.69
CA VAL A 84 9.16 -1.16 14.87
C VAL A 84 7.80 -1.20 14.15
N PRO A 85 7.59 -2.17 13.23
CA PRO A 85 6.27 -2.67 12.90
C PRO A 85 5.81 -3.59 14.04
N GLY A 86 5.35 -2.98 15.14
CA GLY A 86 4.70 -3.67 16.24
C GLY A 86 3.21 -3.32 16.22
N PRO A 87 2.30 -4.23 16.63
CA PRO A 87 0.92 -3.83 16.88
C PRO A 87 0.92 -2.68 17.88
N PRO A 88 0.00 -1.71 17.77
CA PRO A 88 -0.07 -0.60 18.71
C PRO A 88 -0.13 -1.19 20.11
N THR A 89 0.87 -0.89 20.94
CA THR A 89 0.83 -1.20 22.36
C THR A 89 -0.32 -0.37 22.91
N LEU A 90 -1.50 -0.99 23.02
CA LEU A 90 -2.59 -0.41 23.78
C LEU A 90 -2.03 -0.15 25.18
N PRO A 91 -2.28 1.03 25.78
CA PRO A 91 -1.92 1.24 27.17
C PRO A 91 -2.54 0.10 27.98
N THR A 92 -1.71 -0.64 28.73
CA THR A 92 -2.21 -1.52 29.78
C THR A 92 -2.94 -0.63 30.77
N VAL A 93 -4.26 -0.50 30.63
CA VAL A 93 -5.09 0.06 31.66
C VAL A 93 -5.10 -0.98 32.77
N THR A 94 -4.24 -0.80 33.76
CA THR A 94 -4.41 -1.43 35.06
C THR A 94 -5.72 -0.88 35.61
N HIS A 95 -6.81 -1.61 35.38
CA HIS A 95 -8.04 -1.36 36.10
C HIS A 95 -7.80 -1.80 37.54
N GLU A 96 -7.23 -0.91 38.37
CA GLU A 96 -7.48 -0.93 39.81
C GLU A 96 -8.90 -0.41 40.04
N GLY A 97 -9.87 -1.11 39.46
CA GLY A 97 -11.29 -0.95 39.75
C GLY A 97 -11.67 -1.98 40.80
N PRO A 98 -12.62 -1.67 41.70
CA PRO A 98 -13.08 -2.63 42.69
C PRO A 98 -13.53 -3.91 41.99
N THR A 99 -12.97 -5.04 42.42
CA THR A 99 -13.39 -6.38 42.02
C THR A 99 -14.92 -6.47 42.12
N TRP A 100 -15.59 -6.60 40.96
CA TRP A 100 -17.02 -6.89 40.94
C TRP A 100 -17.25 -8.25 41.60
N THR A 101 -17.77 -8.23 42.83
CA THR A 101 -18.36 -9.43 43.41
C THR A 101 -19.73 -9.64 42.75
N PRO A 102 -20.08 -10.87 42.36
CA PRO A 102 -21.39 -11.16 41.80
C PRO A 102 -22.41 -11.24 42.93
N SER A 103 -22.71 -10.12 43.57
CA SER A 103 -23.74 -10.03 44.59
C SER A 103 -24.38 -8.65 44.57
N SER A 104 -25.16 -8.40 43.52
CA SER A 104 -26.26 -7.45 43.54
C SER A 104 -27.24 -7.87 42.45
N ARG A 105 -28.12 -8.80 42.81
CA ARG A 105 -29.39 -9.01 42.14
C ARG A 105 -30.20 -7.73 42.35
N GLN A 106 -29.98 -6.73 41.51
CA GLN A 106 -30.80 -5.54 41.46
C GLN A 106 -32.09 -5.95 40.75
N THR A 107 -33.11 -6.31 41.53
CA THR A 107 -34.49 -6.39 41.05
C THR A 107 -34.89 -4.99 40.60
N SER A 108 -34.75 -4.73 39.31
CA SER A 108 -35.31 -3.55 38.67
C SER A 108 -36.84 -3.66 38.73
N PRO A 109 -37.56 -2.64 39.23
CA PRO A 109 -39.03 -2.66 39.34
C PRO A 109 -39.74 -2.62 37.98
N ASP A 110 -38.99 -2.55 36.87
CA ASP A 110 -39.53 -2.47 35.51
C ASP A 110 -40.06 -3.82 34.97
N ASP A 111 -39.66 -4.95 35.57
CA ASP A 111 -40.03 -6.29 35.08
C ASP A 111 -41.46 -6.71 35.49
N ALA A 112 -42.02 -6.11 36.56
CA ALA A 112 -43.35 -6.48 37.06
C ALA A 112 -44.52 -6.03 36.16
N ARG A 113 -44.28 -5.12 35.20
CA ARG A 113 -45.36 -4.56 34.36
C ARG A 113 -45.59 -5.33 33.06
N ARG A 114 -44.67 -6.21 32.65
CA ARG A 114 -44.77 -6.91 31.35
C ARG A 114 -45.47 -8.27 31.39
N GLN A 115 -45.85 -8.77 32.56
CA GLN A 115 -46.53 -10.06 32.70
C GLN A 115 -48.07 -10.02 32.64
N GLN A 116 -48.68 -8.86 32.36
CA GLN A 116 -50.14 -8.76 32.20
C GLN A 116 -50.53 -8.12 30.88
N TRP A 117 -50.39 -8.86 29.78
CA TRP A 117 -51.30 -8.69 28.64
C TRP A 117 -51.62 -10.05 27.98
N PRO A 118 -52.90 -10.37 27.75
CA PRO A 118 -53.29 -11.63 27.13
C PRO A 118 -53.08 -11.62 25.61
N SER A 119 -52.45 -12.69 25.14
CA SER A 119 -52.57 -13.41 23.86
C SER A 119 -53.05 -12.64 22.62
N ARG A 120 -52.13 -12.38 21.68
CA ARG A 120 -52.42 -12.09 20.26
C ARG A 120 -52.60 -13.40 19.47
N PRO A 121 -53.55 -13.49 18.51
CA PRO A 121 -53.85 -14.72 17.76
C PRO A 121 -52.80 -15.03 16.67
N PRO A 122 -52.76 -16.28 16.15
CA PRO A 122 -51.70 -16.74 15.25
C PRO A 122 -51.80 -16.13 13.86
N GLN A 123 -50.62 -15.79 13.32
CA GLN A 123 -50.40 -15.23 11.99
C GLN A 123 -50.66 -16.30 10.92
N GLN A 124 -51.66 -16.05 10.07
CA GLN A 124 -51.95 -16.88 8.90
C GLN A 124 -50.80 -16.79 7.88
N GLN A 125 -50.32 -17.97 7.45
CA GLN A 125 -49.47 -18.14 6.28
C GLN A 125 -50.30 -17.94 5.00
N PRO A 126 -49.86 -17.11 4.03
CA PRO A 126 -50.35 -17.22 2.68
C PRO A 126 -49.54 -18.27 1.93
N ALA A 127 -50.16 -19.42 1.70
CA ALA A 127 -49.79 -20.34 0.64
C ALA A 127 -50.17 -19.73 -0.71
N GLY A 128 -49.18 -19.49 -1.57
CA GLY A 128 -49.36 -18.93 -2.92
C GLY A 128 -48.54 -19.68 -3.98
N ARG A 129 -49.16 -20.72 -4.53
CA ARG A 129 -49.01 -21.25 -5.92
C ARG A 129 -48.86 -20.08 -6.92
N THR A 130 -48.08 -20.04 -8.00
CA THR A 130 -47.75 -20.99 -9.10
C THR A 130 -46.67 -20.25 -9.98
N PHE A 131 -45.78 -20.87 -10.77
CA PHE A 131 -46.02 -21.30 -12.16
C PHE A 131 -44.78 -22.01 -12.76
N ALA A 132 -45.06 -22.99 -13.61
CA ALA A 132 -44.15 -23.81 -14.40
C ALA A 132 -43.82 -23.19 -15.78
N ARG A 133 -42.67 -23.60 -16.38
CA ARG A 133 -42.39 -23.90 -17.82
C ARG A 133 -40.91 -23.70 -18.16
N PRO A 134 -40.41 -24.18 -19.32
CA PRO A 134 -40.86 -25.30 -20.17
C PRO A 134 -39.86 -26.47 -20.17
#